data_AF-W1WVL7-F1
#
_entry.id   AF-W1WVL7-F1
#
_cell.length_a   1.000
_cell.length_b   1.000
_cell.length_c   1.000
_cell.angle_alpha   90.00
_cell.angle_beta   90.00
_cell.angle_gamma   90.00
#
_symmetry.space_group_name_H-M   'P 1'
#
loop_
_entity.id
_entity.type
_entity.pdbx_description
1 polymer ?
#
loop_
_entity_poly.entity_id
_entity_poly.type
_entity_poly.pdbx_seq_one_letter_code
_entity_poly.pdbx_strand_id
1 'polypeptide(L)'
;AICRLPGYTGAFVPAPGFSEYKEALEASKIPVRDIFYRPREDDNGKPYFEVPYLALETFAAELKGQDGRIIVFLGNPNNPDGTLLDKDHIRTVASMLKDANSI
;
A
#
# COMPACT_ATOMS: atom_id res chain seq x y z
N ALA A 1 2.66 10.22 -20.16
CA ALA A 1 1.87 9.19 -20.88
C ALA A 1 0.98 8.50 -19.86
N ILE A 2 -0.34 8.44 -20.08
CA ILE A 2 -1.25 7.67 -19.21
C ILE A 2 -1.22 6.23 -19.74
N CYS A 3 -0.33 5.42 -19.19
CA CYS A 3 -0.27 3.99 -19.50
C CYS A 3 -1.45 3.30 -18.81
N ARG A 4 -2.42 2.79 -19.59
CA ARG A 4 -3.39 1.84 -19.03
C ARG A 4 -2.64 0.58 -18.64
N LEU A 5 -2.83 0.11 -17.42
CA LEU A 5 -2.29 -1.17 -16.94
C LEU A 5 -3.39 -2.24 -17.08
N PRO A 6 -3.49 -2.95 -18.22
CA PRO A 6 -4.54 -3.95 -18.43
C PRO A 6 -4.42 -5.08 -17.40
N GLY A 7 -5.57 -5.51 -16.87
CA GLY A 7 -5.64 -6.58 -15.87
C GLY A 7 -5.52 -6.10 -14.42
N TYR A 8 -5.25 -4.81 -14.17
CA TYR A 8 -5.28 -4.25 -12.83
C TYR A 8 -6.67 -3.71 -12.49
N THR A 9 -7.23 -4.17 -11.37
CA THR A 9 -8.61 -3.90 -10.95
C THR A 9 -8.69 -2.89 -9.80
N GLY A 10 -7.54 -2.57 -9.18
CA GLY A 10 -7.47 -1.56 -8.14
C GLY A 10 -6.04 -1.32 -7.66
N ALA A 11 -5.90 -0.34 -6.78
CA ALA A 11 -4.63 -0.01 -6.17
C ALA A 11 -4.80 0.52 -4.74
N PHE A 12 -3.75 0.36 -3.95
CA PHE A 12 -3.65 0.86 -2.59
C PHE A 12 -2.52 1.87 -2.48
N VAL A 13 -2.78 3.02 -1.87
CA VAL A 13 -1.80 4.09 -1.67
C VAL A 13 -1.73 4.47 -0.19
N PRO A 14 -0.55 4.83 0.34
CA PRO A 14 -0.44 5.25 1.73
C PRO A 14 -1.15 6.59 1.96
N ALA A 15 -1.73 6.76 3.13
CA ALA A 15 -2.34 8.01 3.60
C ALA A 15 -1.90 8.27 5.06
N PRO A 16 -1.05 9.28 5.31
CA PRO A 16 -0.45 10.20 4.35
C PRO A 16 0.55 9.49 3.41
N GLY A 17 0.65 10.00 2.18
CA GLY A 17 1.47 9.41 1.13
C GLY A 17 1.75 10.41 0.01
N PHE A 18 2.69 10.07 -0.88
CA PHE A 18 3.01 10.88 -2.05
C PHE A 18 1.79 10.96 -2.98
N SER A 19 1.29 12.19 -3.19
CA SER A 19 0.02 12.48 -3.89
C SER A 19 -0.04 11.87 -5.29
N GLU A 20 1.09 11.85 -5.99
CA GLU A 20 1.22 11.46 -7.38
C GLU A 20 0.86 10.00 -7.61
N TYR A 21 0.94 9.14 -6.57
CA TYR A 21 0.42 7.77 -6.67
C TYR A 21 -1.07 7.78 -6.96
N LYS A 22 -1.85 8.51 -6.14
CA LYS A 22 -3.30 8.60 -6.27
C LYS A 22 -3.69 9.29 -7.57
N GLU A 23 -3.06 10.43 -7.86
CA GLU A 23 -3.33 11.19 -9.09
C GLU A 23 -3.06 10.37 -10.36
N ALA A 24 -1.96 9.61 -10.42
CA ALA A 24 -1.63 8.78 -11.57
C ALA A 24 -2.62 7.63 -11.77
N LEU A 25 -3.08 7.00 -10.69
CA LEU A 25 -4.05 5.91 -10.72
C LEU A 25 -5.44 6.41 -11.12
N GLU A 26 -5.88 7.54 -10.57
CA GLU A 26 -7.14 8.19 -10.92
C GLU A 26 -7.15 8.60 -12.39
N ALA A 27 -6.06 9.20 -12.89
CA ALA A 27 -5.90 9.53 -14.31
C ALA A 27 -5.94 8.28 -15.21
N SER A 28 -5.51 7.13 -14.69
CA SER A 28 -5.53 5.83 -15.36
C SER A 28 -6.87 5.07 -15.21
N LYS A 29 -7.85 5.64 -14.51
CA LYS A 29 -9.16 5.03 -14.18
C LYS A 29 -9.03 3.72 -13.38
N ILE A 30 -7.99 3.60 -12.56
CA ILE A 30 -7.82 2.48 -11.64
C ILE A 30 -8.42 2.89 -10.27
N PRO A 31 -9.37 2.14 -9.70
CA PRO A 31 -9.91 2.43 -8.38
C PRO A 31 -8.81 2.45 -7.30
N VAL A 32 -8.79 3.48 -6.46
CA VAL A 32 -7.78 3.67 -5.42
C VAL A 32 -8.41 3.52 -4.03
N ARG A 33 -7.73 2.82 -3.13
CA ARG A 33 -8.06 2.76 -1.70
C ARG A 33 -6.86 3.25 -0.88
N ASP A 34 -7.15 3.98 0.19
CA ASP A 34 -6.12 4.52 1.07
C ASP A 34 -5.70 3.46 2.12
N ILE A 35 -4.40 3.34 2.36
CA ILE A 35 -3.80 2.62 3.49
C ILE A 35 -3.51 3.67 4.57
N PHE A 36 -4.41 3.81 5.53
CA PHE A 36 -4.28 4.80 6.59
C PHE A 36 -3.15 4.44 7.56
N TYR A 37 -2.06 5.21 7.53
CA TYR A 37 -1.05 5.14 8.58
C TYR A 37 -1.57 5.95 9.77
N ARG A 38 -1.61 5.31 10.94
CA ARG A 38 -2.29 5.87 12.11
C ARG A 38 -1.30 6.72 12.91
N PRO A 39 -1.62 7.98 13.24
CA PRO A 39 -0.77 8.75 14.15
C PRO A 39 -0.77 8.08 15.54
N ARG A 40 0.42 7.93 16.10
CA ARG A 40 0.71 7.34 17.42
C ARG A 40 1.80 8.13 18.13
N GLU A 41 1.99 7.86 19.41
CA GLU A 41 3.12 8.36 20.20
C GLU A 41 3.87 7.16 20.78
N ASP A 42 5.20 7.23 20.79
CA ASP A 42 6.03 6.22 21.45
C ASP A 42 6.08 6.45 22.98
N ASP A 43 6.78 5.57 23.70
CA ASP A 43 6.90 5.64 25.18
C ASP A 43 7.54 6.96 25.67
N ASN A 44 8.20 7.72 24.79
CA ASN A 44 8.81 9.01 25.09
C ASN A 44 7.96 10.21 24.61
N GLY A 45 6.75 9.96 24.13
CA GLY A 45 5.85 11.00 23.59
C GLY A 45 6.25 11.53 22.21
N LYS A 46 7.14 10.83 21.49
CA LYS A 46 7.49 11.22 20.12
C LYS A 46 6.41 10.73 19.15
N PRO A 47 5.82 11.62 18.33
CA PRO A 47 4.82 11.21 17.35
C PRO A 47 5.44 10.39 16.22
N TYR A 48 4.72 9.38 15.77
CA TYR A 48 5.05 8.58 14.59
C TYR A 48 3.77 8.11 13.88
N PHE A 49 3.91 7.61 12.66
CA PHE A 49 2.83 6.99 11.91
C PHE A 49 2.98 5.48 11.92
N GLU A 50 1.99 4.78 12.48
CA GLU A 50 1.91 3.32 12.53
C GLU A 50 1.38 2.78 11.19
N VAL A 51 2.18 1.95 10.54
CA VAL A 51 1.79 1.24 9.31
C VAL A 51 0.88 0.05 9.68
N PRO A 52 -0.30 -0.12 9.05
CA PRO A 52 -1.25 -1.17 9.43
C PRO A 52 -0.89 -2.54 8.81
N TYR A 53 0.26 -3.12 9.16
CA TYR A 53 0.77 -4.36 8.57
C TYR A 53 -0.22 -5.53 8.63
N LEU A 54 -0.86 -5.75 9.78
CA LEU A 54 -1.86 -6.82 9.93
C LEU A 54 -3.03 -6.68 8.95
N ALA A 55 -3.48 -5.45 8.70
CA ALA A 55 -4.54 -5.19 7.74
C ALA A 55 -4.06 -5.43 6.29
N LEU A 56 -2.82 -5.06 5.98
CA LEU A 56 -2.20 -5.34 4.67
C LEU A 56 -2.05 -6.83 4.41
N GLU A 57 -1.62 -7.60 5.41
CA GLU A 57 -1.49 -9.06 5.34
C GLU A 57 -2.86 -9.72 5.19
N THR A 58 -3.85 -9.31 5.98
CA THR A 58 -5.23 -9.83 5.88
C THR A 58 -5.81 -9.56 4.50
N PHE A 59 -5.62 -8.35 4.00
CA PHE A 59 -6.05 -7.97 2.67
C PHE A 59 -5.32 -8.77 1.56
N ALA A 60 -4.01 -8.97 1.68
CA ALA A 60 -3.25 -9.81 0.74
C ALA A 60 -3.77 -11.26 0.73
N ALA A 61 -4.20 -11.78 1.88
CA ALA A 61 -4.83 -13.09 1.97
C ALA A 61 -6.21 -13.14 1.28
N GLU A 62 -7.03 -12.10 1.43
CA GLU A 62 -8.36 -12.01 0.80
C GLU A 62 -8.32 -11.97 -0.73
N LEU A 63 -7.24 -11.42 -1.30
CA LEU A 63 -7.03 -11.39 -2.76
C LEU A 63 -6.71 -12.75 -3.35
N LYS A 64 -6.23 -13.69 -2.54
CA LYS A 64 -5.85 -15.01 -3.02
C LYS A 64 -7.07 -15.73 -3.61
N GLY A 65 -7.03 -15.98 -4.91
CA GLY A 65 -8.11 -16.64 -5.65
C GLY A 65 -9.18 -15.70 -6.21
N GLN A 66 -9.02 -14.38 -6.08
CA GLN A 66 -9.84 -13.40 -6.81
C GLN A 66 -9.26 -13.15 -8.21
N ASP A 67 -10.13 -12.89 -9.18
CA ASP A 67 -9.73 -12.44 -10.51
C ASP A 67 -9.33 -10.95 -10.49
N GLY A 68 -8.19 -10.63 -11.10
CA GLY A 68 -7.67 -9.27 -11.21
C GLY A 68 -6.41 -9.03 -10.40
N ARG A 69 -5.57 -8.12 -10.88
CA ARG A 69 -4.32 -7.73 -10.21
C ARG A 69 -4.53 -6.42 -9.48
N ILE A 70 -3.87 -6.25 -8.34
CA ILE A 70 -3.82 -4.95 -7.67
C ILE A 70 -2.39 -4.42 -7.63
N ILE A 71 -2.26 -3.12 -7.39
CA ILE A 71 -0.98 -2.45 -7.17
C ILE A 71 -0.95 -1.97 -5.72
N VAL A 72 0.13 -2.24 -4.99
CA VAL A 72 0.31 -1.72 -3.62
C VAL A 72 1.49 -0.77 -3.58
N PHE A 73 1.23 0.52 -3.35
CA PHE A 73 2.27 1.54 -3.21
C PHE A 73 2.75 1.60 -1.76
N LEU A 74 4.06 1.47 -1.55
CA LEU A 74 4.71 1.60 -0.24
C LEU A 74 6.02 2.39 -0.42
N GLY A 75 6.07 3.62 0.10
CA GLY A 75 7.29 4.44 0.07
C GLY A 75 8.23 4.09 1.22
N ASN A 76 9.55 4.10 0.99
CA ASN A 76 10.53 3.88 2.04
C ASN A 76 11.83 4.71 1.82
N PRO A 77 12.12 5.73 2.65
CA PRO A 77 11.19 6.32 3.63
C PRO A 77 9.89 6.77 2.95
N ASN A 78 8.76 6.65 3.66
CA ASN A 78 7.49 7.13 3.15
C ASN A 78 7.50 8.67 3.08
N ASN A 79 6.85 9.22 2.06
CA ASN A 79 6.71 10.66 1.85
C ASN A 79 5.23 10.99 2.05
N PRO A 80 4.82 11.98 2.87
CA PRO A 80 5.63 13.03 3.51
C PRO A 80 6.08 12.76 4.95
N ASP A 81 5.72 11.63 5.56
CA ASP A 81 5.88 11.43 7.00
C ASP A 81 7.26 10.88 7.43
N GLY A 82 8.09 10.43 6.49
CA GLY A 82 9.40 9.83 6.77
C GLY A 82 9.36 8.43 7.37
N THR A 83 8.19 7.78 7.42
CA THR A 83 8.03 6.45 8.05
C THR A 83 8.91 5.41 7.35
N LEU A 84 9.65 4.62 8.13
CA LEU A 84 10.41 3.48 7.63
C LEU A 84 9.57 2.21 7.68
N LEU A 85 9.60 1.45 6.60
CA LEU A 85 8.90 0.17 6.52
C LEU A 85 9.69 -0.91 7.25
N ASP A 86 8.97 -1.79 7.94
CA ASP A 86 9.54 -2.97 8.58
C ASP A 86 9.83 -4.04 7.52
N LYS A 87 11.09 -4.45 7.46
CA LYS A 87 11.58 -5.34 6.41
C LYS A 87 10.91 -6.72 6.43
N ASP A 88 10.59 -7.25 7.60
CA ASP A 88 10.05 -8.60 7.73
C ASP A 88 8.56 -8.61 7.40
N HIS A 89 7.81 -7.59 7.83
CA HIS A 89 6.43 -7.42 7.37
C HIS A 89 6.33 -7.22 5.85
N ILE A 90 7.22 -6.42 5.26
CA ILE A 90 7.23 -6.22 3.81
C ILE A 90 7.52 -7.51 3.05
N ARG A 91 8.42 -8.36 3.55
CA ARG A 91 8.67 -9.68 2.96
C ARG A 91 7.44 -10.57 3.02
N THR A 92 6.73 -10.58 4.14
CA THR A 92 5.49 -11.34 4.31
C THR A 92 4.44 -10.87 3.32
N VAL A 93 4.13 -9.57 3.29
CA VAL A 93 3.14 -8.99 2.36
C VAL A 93 3.52 -9.25 0.90
N ALA A 94 4.77 -9.04 0.51
CA ALA A 94 5.22 -9.29 -0.87
C ALA A 94 5.08 -10.77 -1.28
N SER A 95 5.37 -11.71 -0.36
CA SER A 95 5.16 -13.13 -0.60
C SER A 95 3.68 -13.46 -0.80
N MET A 96 2.80 -12.89 0.03
CA MET A 96 1.36 -13.12 -0.06
C MET A 96 0.75 -12.54 -1.35
N LEU A 97 1.17 -11.33 -1.74
CA LEU A 97 0.71 -10.69 -2.97
C LEU A 97 1.19 -11.45 -4.21
N LYS A 98 2.44 -11.95 -4.20
CA LYS A 98 2.97 -12.80 -5.27
C LYS A 98 2.12 -14.07 -5.45
N ASP A 99 1.75 -14.72 -4.36
CA ASP A 99 0.88 -15.91 -4.38
C ASP A 99 -0.54 -15.59 -4.90
N ALA A 100 -0.97 -14.32 -4.79
CA ALA A 100 -2.25 -13.81 -5.29
C ALA A 100 -2.16 -13.18 -6.70
N ASN A 101 -1.07 -13.39 -7.46
CA ASN A 101 -0.83 -12.77 -8.78
C ASN A 101 -0.87 -11.22 -8.78
N SER A 102 -0.62 -10.60 -7.62
CA SER A 102 -0.52 -9.15 -7.44
C SER A 102 0.92 -8.74 -7.19
N ILE A 103 1.30 -7.50 -7.54
CA ILE A 103 2.69 -7.01 -7.52
C ILE A 103 2.80 -5.72 -6.71
#